data_AF-A0A615R1K1-F1
#
_entry.id   AF-A0A615R1K1-F1
#
_cell.length_a   1.000
_cell.length_b   1.000
_cell.length_c   1.000
_cell.angle_alpha   90.00
_cell.angle_beta   90.00
_cell.angle_gamma   90.00
#
_symmetry.space_group_name_H-M   'P 1'
#
loop_
_entity.id
_entity.type
_entity.pdbx_description
1 polymer ?
#
loop_
_entity_poly.entity_id
_entity_poly.type
_entity_poly.pdbx_seq_one_letter_code
_entity_poly.pdbx_strand_id
1 'polypeptide(L)'
;MTRLTEIYNRLDVIDDLIELQKPYFFHGQIIIDKVTELIGYVEHLTAVIWERQRRHRLTDFEVRYILPALDEIYILMGEKLSKGQKPSDRLSNNITDFIGLVGWWMLHIENSSAGRVSH
;
A
#
# COMPACT_ATOMS: atom_id res chain seq x y z
N MET A 1 9.27 -7.78 -2.71
CA MET A 1 9.82 -6.52 -2.20
C MET A 1 9.46 -5.33 -3.06
N THR A 2 9.89 -5.24 -4.32
CA THR A 2 9.67 -4.04 -5.18
C THR A 2 8.22 -3.51 -5.20
N ARG A 3 7.21 -4.40 -5.22
CA ARG A 3 5.78 -3.99 -5.19
C ARG A 3 5.37 -3.29 -3.89
N LEU A 4 5.75 -3.83 -2.74
CA LEU A 4 5.42 -3.24 -1.42
C LEU A 4 6.19 -1.95 -1.20
N THR A 5 7.45 -1.90 -1.63
CA THR A 5 8.26 -0.67 -1.61
C THR A 5 7.61 0.45 -2.43
N GLU A 6 7.09 0.14 -3.61
CA GLU A 6 6.40 1.15 -4.44
C GLU A 6 5.08 1.63 -3.80
N ILE A 7 4.31 0.74 -3.15
CA ILE A 7 3.13 1.14 -2.38
C ILE A 7 3.54 2.09 -1.24
N TYR A 8 4.59 1.73 -0.48
CA TYR A 8 5.12 2.56 0.60
C TYR A 8 5.53 3.94 0.11
N ASN A 9 6.34 4.02 -0.96
CA ASN A 9 6.80 5.28 -1.52
C ASN A 9 5.63 6.18 -1.96
N ARG A 10 4.57 5.60 -2.52
CA ARG A 10 3.37 6.37 -2.91
C ARG A 10 2.60 6.89 -1.71
N LEU A 11 2.50 6.11 -0.64
CA LEU A 11 1.90 6.52 0.62
C LEU A 11 2.69 7.67 1.26
N ASP A 12 4.02 7.55 1.31
CA ASP A 12 4.95 8.55 1.83
C ASP A 12 4.79 9.90 1.12
N VAL A 13 4.75 9.87 -0.23
CA VAL A 13 4.50 11.08 -1.03
C VAL A 13 3.12 11.71 -0.74
N ILE A 14 2.09 10.90 -0.49
CA ILE A 14 0.76 11.44 -0.13
C ILE A 14 0.79 12.07 1.25
N ASP A 15 1.47 11.45 2.22
CA ASP A 15 1.60 11.96 3.59
C ASP A 15 2.32 13.31 3.60
N ASP A 16 3.46 13.42 2.90
CA ASP A 16 4.20 14.67 2.71
C ASP A 16 3.32 15.79 2.12
N LEU A 17 2.52 15.45 1.09
CA LEU A 17 1.62 16.41 0.45
C LEU A 17 0.49 16.86 1.37
N ILE A 18 -0.02 15.97 2.23
CA ILE A 18 -1.04 16.26 3.22
C ILE A 18 -0.45 17.20 4.28
N GLU A 19 0.70 16.88 4.85
CA GLU A 19 1.37 17.68 5.88
C GLU A 19 1.72 19.07 5.37
N LEU A 20 2.23 19.19 4.13
CA LEU A 20 2.56 20.48 3.52
C LEU A 20 1.34 21.40 3.36
N GLN A 21 0.15 20.83 3.19
CA GLN A 21 -1.06 21.60 2.90
C GLN A 21 -1.99 21.76 4.10
N LYS A 22 -1.70 21.11 5.23
CA LYS A 22 -2.48 21.28 6.46
C LYS A 22 -2.41 22.74 6.96
N PRO A 23 -3.49 23.24 7.59
CA PRO A 23 -4.80 22.60 7.74
C PRO A 23 -5.78 22.89 6.58
N TYR A 24 -5.36 23.66 5.57
CA TYR A 24 -6.29 24.31 4.65
C TYR A 24 -6.47 23.60 3.28
N PHE A 25 -5.55 22.71 2.91
CA PHE A 25 -5.62 21.86 1.70
C PHE A 25 -5.85 22.63 0.39
N PHE A 26 -5.20 23.79 0.23
CA PHE A 26 -5.38 24.70 -0.91
C PHE A 26 -5.15 24.06 -2.29
N HIS A 27 -4.33 23.01 -2.38
CA HIS A 27 -4.04 22.25 -3.60
C HIS A 27 -4.52 20.80 -3.48
N GLY A 28 -5.68 20.61 -2.86
CA GLY A 28 -6.24 19.29 -2.56
C GLY A 28 -6.46 18.38 -3.76
N GLN A 29 -6.56 18.92 -4.98
CA GLN A 29 -6.67 18.12 -6.20
C GLN A 29 -5.45 17.21 -6.40
N ILE A 30 -4.24 17.69 -6.10
CA ILE A 30 -3.03 16.87 -6.22
C ILE A 30 -3.09 15.68 -5.27
N ILE A 31 -3.58 15.87 -4.03
CA ILE A 31 -3.75 14.79 -3.06
C ILE A 31 -4.82 13.80 -3.56
N ILE A 32 -5.95 14.29 -4.08
CA ILE A 32 -7.02 13.46 -4.65
C ILE A 32 -6.49 12.57 -5.79
N ASP A 33 -5.71 13.16 -6.69
CA ASP A 33 -5.15 12.45 -7.84
C ASP A 33 -4.16 11.38 -7.37
N LYS A 34 -3.29 11.71 -6.42
CA LYS A 34 -2.31 10.76 -5.86
C LYS A 34 -2.95 9.60 -5.12
N VAL A 35 -4.00 9.86 -4.33
CA VAL A 35 -4.78 8.78 -3.68
C VAL A 35 -5.46 7.91 -4.73
N THR A 36 -6.02 8.50 -5.79
CA THR A 36 -6.67 7.76 -6.87
C THR A 36 -5.66 6.89 -7.64
N GLU A 37 -4.46 7.41 -7.91
CA GLU A 37 -3.34 6.67 -8.51
C GLU A 37 -2.89 5.51 -7.63
N LEU A 38 -2.78 5.72 -6.31
CA LEU A 38 -2.42 4.67 -5.36
C LEU A 38 -3.45 3.52 -5.36
N ILE A 39 -4.74 3.84 -5.27
CA ILE A 39 -5.82 2.84 -5.31
C ILE A 39 -5.74 2.05 -6.62
N GLY A 40 -5.63 2.73 -7.76
CA GLY A 40 -5.51 2.06 -9.06
C GLY A 40 -4.26 1.18 -9.17
N TYR A 41 -3.16 1.60 -8.57
CA TYR A 41 -1.93 0.80 -8.53
C TYR A 41 -2.10 -0.49 -7.72
N VAL A 42 -2.70 -0.39 -6.52
CA VAL A 42 -2.97 -1.57 -5.68
C VAL A 42 -3.97 -2.52 -6.35
N GLU A 43 -5.07 -2.00 -6.90
CA GLU A 43 -6.04 -2.77 -7.69
C GLU A 43 -5.35 -3.57 -8.81
N HIS A 44 -4.43 -2.92 -9.55
CA HIS A 44 -3.67 -3.57 -10.61
C HIS A 44 -2.75 -4.67 -10.08
N LEU A 45 -1.98 -4.40 -9.03
CA LEU A 45 -1.08 -5.40 -8.42
C LEU A 45 -1.84 -6.62 -7.91
N THR A 46 -2.99 -6.39 -7.27
CA THR A 46 -3.86 -7.46 -6.75
C THR A 46 -4.47 -8.28 -7.88
N ALA A 47 -4.94 -7.66 -8.96
CA ALA A 47 -5.40 -8.38 -10.13
C ALA A 47 -4.30 -9.27 -10.75
N VAL A 48 -3.07 -8.76 -10.83
CA VAL A 48 -1.91 -9.52 -11.34
C VAL A 48 -1.55 -10.69 -10.43
N ILE A 49 -1.56 -10.51 -9.11
CA ILE A 49 -1.20 -11.60 -8.18
C ILE A 49 -2.27 -12.70 -8.18
N TRP A 50 -3.55 -12.35 -8.19
CA TRP A 50 -4.65 -13.33 -8.26
C TRP A 50 -4.65 -14.11 -9.58
N GLU A 51 -4.39 -13.45 -10.71
CA GLU A 51 -4.29 -14.17 -11.99
C GLU A 51 -3.13 -15.16 -12.00
N ARG A 52 -1.99 -14.81 -11.39
CA ARG A 52 -0.88 -15.73 -11.23
C ARG A 52 -1.19 -16.86 -10.25
N GLN A 53 -1.91 -16.58 -9.17
CA GLN A 53 -2.39 -17.59 -8.22
C GLN A 53 -3.31 -18.59 -8.90
N ARG A 54 -4.31 -18.11 -9.67
CA ARG A 54 -5.26 -18.93 -10.42
C ARG A 54 -4.58 -19.87 -11.41
N ARG A 55 -3.44 -19.45 -11.96
CA ARG A 55 -2.61 -20.27 -12.86
C ARG A 55 -1.57 -21.13 -12.14
N HIS A 56 -1.57 -21.17 -10.80
CA HIS A 56 -0.57 -21.83 -9.97
C HIS A 56 0.88 -21.39 -10.29
N ARG A 57 1.07 -20.10 -10.58
CA ARG A 57 2.37 -19.47 -10.94
C ARG A 57 2.95 -18.58 -9.85
N LEU A 58 2.50 -18.75 -8.61
CA LEU A 58 3.11 -18.10 -7.46
C LEU A 58 4.17 -19.01 -6.87
N THR A 59 5.28 -18.40 -6.46
CA THR A 59 6.29 -19.09 -5.65
C THR A 59 5.79 -19.30 -4.22
N ASP A 60 6.36 -20.25 -3.48
CA ASP A 60 6.03 -20.45 -2.06
C ASP A 60 6.23 -19.17 -1.23
N PHE A 61 7.26 -18.38 -1.57
CA PHE A 61 7.50 -17.09 -0.96
C PHE A 61 6.36 -16.10 -1.25
N GLU A 62 5.90 -16.02 -2.50
CA GLU A 62 4.78 -15.15 -2.86
C GLU A 62 3.48 -15.58 -2.18
N VAL A 63 3.19 -16.88 -2.13
CA VAL A 63 2.00 -17.42 -1.45
C VAL A 63 2.04 -17.10 0.05
N ARG A 64 3.21 -17.23 0.69
CA ARG A 64 3.35 -17.03 2.13
C ARG A 64 3.35 -15.57 2.54
N TYR A 65 3.88 -14.68 1.70
CA TYR A 65 4.17 -13.30 2.12
C TYR A 65 3.55 -12.23 1.23
N ILE A 66 3.69 -12.34 -0.09
CA ILE A 66 3.28 -11.26 -1.00
C ILE A 66 1.77 -11.24 -1.20
N LEU A 67 1.16 -12.41 -1.39
CA LEU A 67 -0.28 -12.53 -1.56
C LEU A 67 -1.04 -12.06 -0.31
N PRO A 68 -0.74 -12.53 0.92
CA PRO A 68 -1.41 -12.04 2.12
C PRO A 68 -1.25 -10.53 2.35
N ALA A 69 -0.05 -9.99 2.11
CA ALA A 69 0.19 -8.56 2.26
C ALA A 69 -0.66 -7.74 1.27
N LEU A 70 -0.69 -8.14 0.00
CA LEU A 70 -1.48 -7.43 -1.02
C LEU A 70 -2.98 -7.57 -0.78
N ASP A 71 -3.46 -8.74 -0.34
CA ASP A 71 -4.87 -8.95 -0.01
C ASP A 71 -5.31 -8.06 1.16
N GLU A 72 -4.54 -8.02 2.25
CA GLU A 72 -4.84 -7.18 3.41
C GLU A 72 -4.84 -5.69 3.05
N ILE A 73 -3.81 -5.23 2.33
CA ILE A 73 -3.73 -3.84 1.85
C ILE A 73 -4.93 -3.52 0.97
N TYR A 74 -5.27 -4.39 0.01
CA TYR A 74 -6.38 -4.17 -0.92
C TYR A 74 -7.73 -4.08 -0.19
N ILE A 75 -8.01 -5.01 0.72
CA ILE A 75 -9.26 -5.05 1.50
C ILE A 75 -9.39 -3.76 2.33
N LEU A 76 -8.37 -3.45 3.14
CA LEU A 76 -8.42 -2.25 4.00
C LEU A 76 -8.49 -0.97 3.17
N MET A 77 -7.81 -0.91 2.02
CA MET A 77 -7.84 0.24 1.14
C MET A 77 -9.24 0.46 0.55
N GLY A 78 -9.95 -0.61 0.19
CA GLY A 78 -11.35 -0.54 -0.25
C GLY A 78 -12.32 -0.07 0.85
N GLU A 79 -12.00 -0.30 2.12
CA GLU A 79 -12.82 0.13 3.26
C GLU A 79 -12.54 1.57 3.69
N LYS A 80 -11.27 1.99 3.64
CA LYS A 80 -10.81 3.25 4.24
C LYS A 80 -10.60 4.37 3.24
N LEU A 81 -10.30 4.06 1.98
CA LEU A 81 -10.01 5.06 0.94
C LEU A 81 -11.07 5.05 -0.16
N SER A 82 -11.18 6.15 -0.87
CA SER A 82 -12.05 6.24 -2.04
C SER A 82 -11.41 7.09 -3.13
N LYS A 83 -11.63 6.70 -4.39
CA LYS A 83 -11.24 7.53 -5.54
C LYS A 83 -12.00 8.86 -5.46
N GLY A 84 -11.30 9.98 -5.66
CA GLY A 84 -11.91 11.31 -5.49
C GLY A 84 -12.07 11.78 -4.03
N GLN A 85 -11.56 11.03 -3.04
CA GLN A 85 -11.67 11.41 -1.63
C GLN A 85 -10.95 12.73 -1.36
N LYS A 86 -11.69 13.70 -0.81
CA LYS A 86 -11.15 15.01 -0.46
C LYS A 86 -10.15 14.91 0.71
N PRO A 87 -9.11 15.77 0.74
CA PRO A 87 -8.22 15.88 1.88
C PRO A 87 -8.97 16.21 3.16
N SER A 88 -8.59 15.54 4.24
CA SER A 88 -9.16 15.69 5.58
C SER A 88 -8.24 15.04 6.60
N ASP A 89 -8.41 15.36 7.88
CA ASP A 89 -7.67 14.70 8.96
C ASP A 89 -7.93 13.18 8.97
N ARG A 90 -9.15 12.76 8.61
CA ARG A 90 -9.47 11.34 8.46
C ARG A 90 -8.65 10.69 7.34
N LEU A 91 -8.51 11.35 6.20
CA LEU A 91 -7.64 10.85 5.12
C LEU A 91 -6.19 10.77 5.60
N SER A 92 -5.68 11.81 6.26
CA SER A 92 -4.33 11.83 6.83
C SER A 92 -4.09 10.63 7.75
N ASN A 93 -4.97 10.41 8.74
CA ASN A 93 -4.85 9.28 9.66
C ASN A 93 -4.89 7.93 8.93
N ASN A 94 -5.76 7.79 7.91
CA ASN A 94 -5.80 6.57 7.11
C ASN A 94 -4.48 6.35 6.35
N ILE A 95 -3.87 7.39 5.78
CA ILE A 95 -2.58 7.28 5.08
C ILE A 95 -1.48 6.85 6.06
N THR A 96 -1.41 7.46 7.24
CA THR A 96 -0.46 7.06 8.30
C THR A 96 -0.66 5.60 8.72
N ASP A 97 -1.91 5.15 8.89
CA ASP A 97 -2.22 3.74 9.19
C ASP A 97 -1.67 2.81 8.08
N PHE A 98 -1.84 3.16 6.81
CA PHE A 98 -1.33 2.37 5.69
C PHE A 98 0.20 2.35 5.62
N ILE A 99 0.87 3.46 5.92
CA ILE A 99 2.33 3.50 6.03
C ILE A 99 2.80 2.49 7.08
N GLY A 100 2.16 2.49 8.26
CA GLY A 100 2.45 1.54 9.33
C GLY A 100 2.23 0.08 8.91
N LEU A 101 1.10 -0.22 8.26
CA LEU A 101 0.77 -1.56 7.76
C LEU A 101 1.79 -2.06 6.73
N VAL A 102 2.08 -1.26 5.71
CA VAL A 102 3.00 -1.65 4.63
C VAL A 102 4.42 -1.78 5.17
N GLY A 103 4.86 -0.86 6.04
CA GLY A 103 6.14 -0.93 6.73
C GLY A 103 6.28 -2.18 7.59
N TRP A 104 5.23 -2.57 8.32
CA TRP A 104 5.21 -3.80 9.09
C TRP A 104 5.39 -5.03 8.19
N TRP A 105 4.67 -5.12 7.07
CA TRP A 105 4.81 -6.23 6.12
C TRP A 105 6.22 -6.31 5.55
N MET A 106 6.81 -5.17 5.17
CA MET A 106 8.18 -5.12 4.66
C MET A 106 9.17 -5.66 5.69
N LEU A 107 9.12 -5.18 6.93
CA LEU A 107 9.97 -5.66 8.02
C LEU A 107 9.74 -7.15 8.34
N HIS A 108 8.48 -7.59 8.35
CA HIS A 108 8.13 -8.98 8.62
C HIS A 108 8.73 -9.94 7.58
N ILE A 109 8.70 -9.54 6.31
CA ILE A 109 9.27 -10.30 5.20
C ILE A 109 10.80 -10.31 5.25
N GLU A 110 11.42 -9.16 5.55
CA GLU A 110 12.87 -9.04 5.71
C GLU A 110 13.38 -9.93 6.83
N ASN A 111 12.77 -9.85 8.02
CA ASN A 111 13.13 -10.69 9.17
C ASN A 111 12.94 -12.20 8.88
N SER A 112 11.90 -12.54 8.13
CA SER A 112 11.64 -13.93 7.72
C SER A 112 12.64 -14.47 6.70
N SER A 113 13.20 -13.61 5.86
CA SER A 113 14.20 -13.99 4.85
C SER A 113 15.61 -14.05 5.44
N ALA A 114 15.95 -13.17 6.40
CA ALA A 114 17.21 -13.18 7.13
C ALA A 114 17.38 -14.42 8.02
N GLY A 115 16.30 -14.95 8.60
CA GLY A 115 16.33 -16.18 9.41
C GLY A 115 16.72 -17.46 8.65
N ARG A 116 16.77 -17.45 7.31
CA ARG A 116 17.21 -18.60 6.50
C ARG A 116 18.73 -18.69 6.28
N VAL A 117 19.50 -17.68 6.68
CA VAL A 117 20.97 -17.66 6.50
C VAL A 117 21.72 -18.28 7.69
N SER A 118 21.00 -18.66 8.75
CA SER A 118 21.57 -19.27 9.95
C SER A 118 21.16 -20.74 10.07
N HIS A 119 21.65 -21.63 9.20
CA HIS A 119 21.70 -23.07 9.44
C HIS A 119 22.75 -23.75 8.57
#